data_AF-A0A6G6PIQ2-F1
#
_entry.id   AF-A0A6G6PIQ2-F1
#
_cell.length_a   1.000
_cell.length_b   1.000
_cell.length_c   1.000
_cell.angle_alpha   90.00
_cell.angle_beta   90.00
_cell.angle_gamma   90.00
#
_symmetry.space_group_name_H-M   'P 1'
#
loop_
_entity.id
_entity.type
_entity.pdbx_description
1 polymer ?
#
loop_
_entity_poly.entity_id
_entity_poly.type
_entity_poly.pdbx_seq_one_letter_code
_entity_poly.pdbx_strand_id
1 'polypeptide(L)' 'MGKIVLTPKQIKSLHEFAQEEGQPSYTIEEGTICDGDEVVYEGLIAYSGSEEHGVLQLED' A
#
# COMPACT_ATOMS: atom_id res chain seq x y z
N MET A 1 3.61 1.21 -17.18
CA MET A 1 3.79 1.72 -15.80
C MET A 1 4.21 3.17 -15.85
N GLY A 2 3.44 4.06 -15.23
CA GLY A 2 3.82 5.45 -15.00
C GLY A 2 4.88 5.59 -13.91
N LYS A 3 5.34 6.81 -13.66
CA LYS A 3 6.20 7.12 -12.51
C LYS A 3 5.30 7.27 -11.27
N ILE A 4 5.65 6.62 -10.17
CA ILE A 4 5.01 6.81 -8.86
C ILE A 4 5.81 7.87 -8.10
N VAL A 5 5.14 8.90 -7.60
CA VAL A 5 5.75 9.96 -6.79
C VAL A 5 5.16 9.85 -5.40
N LEU A 6 6.01 9.61 -4.40
CA LEU A 6 5.60 9.52 -3.01
C LEU A 6 6.03 10.77 -2.23
N THR A 7 5.15 11.22 -1.34
CA THR A 7 5.47 12.26 -0.36
C THR A 7 6.36 11.69 0.74
N PRO A 8 7.08 12.54 1.50
CA PRO A 8 7.88 12.09 2.64
C PRO A 8 7.05 11.32 3.69
N LYS A 9 5.77 11.68 3.86
CA LYS A 9 4.85 11.00 4.78
C LYS A 9 4.53 9.60 4.29
N GLN A 10 4.20 9.43 3.00
CA GLN A 10 3.96 8.12 2.39
C GLN A 10 5.19 7.21 2.47
N ILE A 11 6.40 7.75 2.24
CA ILE A 11 7.66 6.99 2.38
C ILE A 11 7.85 6.52 3.82
N LYS A 12 7.56 7.38 4.81
CA LYS A 12 7.66 7.01 6.22
C LYS A 12 6.67 5.91 6.57
N SER A 13 5.40 6.05 6.19
CA SER A 13 4.37 5.03 6.45
C SER A 13 4.71 3.69 5.80
N LEU A 14 5.24 3.70 4.57
CA LEU A 14 5.72 2.49 3.91
C LEU A 14 6.86 1.82 4.67
N HIS A 15 7.79 2.62 5.22
CA HIS A 15 8.89 2.07 6.02
C HIS A 15 8.41 1.44 7.33
N GLU A 16 7.50 2.09 8.04
CA GLU A 16 6.92 1.56 9.29
C GLU A 16 6.15 0.27 9.02
N PHE A 17 5.27 0.28 8.01
CA PHE A 17 4.55 -0.91 7.56
C PHE A 17 5.51 -2.05 7.19
N ALA A 18 6.59 -1.74 6.47
CA ALA A 18 7.56 -2.73 6.06
C ALA A 18 8.31 -3.39 7.23
N GLN A 19 8.57 -2.63 8.29
CA GLN A 19 9.20 -3.12 9.52
C GLN A 19 8.26 -4.03 10.31
N GLU A 20 6.97 -3.67 10.39
CA GLU A 20 5.96 -4.43 11.14
C GLU A 20 5.64 -5.78 10.47
N GLU A 21 5.50 -5.78 9.15
CA GLU A 21 5.18 -6.99 8.38
C GLU A 21 6.38 -7.89 8.13
N GLY A 22 7.59 -7.33 8.12
CA GLY A 22 8.85 -8.08 7.97
C GLY A 22 9.06 -8.73 6.60
N GLN A 23 8.29 -8.34 5.58
CA GLN A 23 8.39 -8.91 4.24
C GLN A 23 9.61 -8.38 3.48
N PRO A 24 10.20 -9.22 2.59
CA PRO A 24 11.42 -8.87 1.87
C PRO A 24 11.19 -7.82 0.75
N SER A 25 9.95 -7.66 0.28
CA SER A 25 9.60 -6.74 -0.81
C SER A 25 8.14 -6.33 -0.76
N TYR A 26 7.85 -5.13 -1.27
CA TYR A 26 6.49 -4.59 -1.41
C TYR A 26 6.29 -4.08 -2.83
N THR A 27 5.09 -4.30 -3.36
CA THR A 27 4.61 -3.78 -4.63
C THR A 27 3.80 -2.53 -4.36
N ILE A 28 4.01 -1.49 -5.17
CA ILE A 28 3.22 -0.25 -5.13
C ILE A 28 2.51 -0.09 -6.46
N GLU A 29 1.19 0.06 -6.42
CA GLU A 29 0.36 0.31 -7.60
C GLU A 29 -0.88 1.12 -7.26
N GLU A 30 -1.57 1.62 -8.28
CA GLU A 30 -2.91 2.17 -8.12
C GLU A 30 -3.90 1.02 -8.02
N GLY A 31 -4.68 0.97 -6.95
CA GLY A 31 -5.62 -0.09 -6.68
C GLY A 31 -6.84 0.40 -5.90
N THR A 32 -7.83 -0.48 -5.84
CA THR A 32 -9.09 -0.23 -5.16
C THR A 32 -9.23 -1.24 -4.03
N ILE A 33 -9.54 -0.77 -2.83
CA ILE A 33 -9.85 -1.60 -1.67
C ILE A 33 -11.35 -1.56 -1.46
N CYS A 34 -11.96 -2.74 -1.35
CA CYS A 34 -13.39 -2.91 -1.12
C CYS A 34 -13.65 -3.52 0.26
N ASP A 35 -14.69 -3.05 0.93
CA ASP A 35 -15.29 -3.71 2.09
C ASP A 35 -16.63 -4.32 1.67
N GLY A 36 -16.63 -5.62 1.42
CA GLY A 36 -17.76 -6.30 0.75
C GLY A 36 -17.94 -5.80 -0.68
N ASP A 37 -19.11 -5.23 -0.97
CA ASP A 37 -19.46 -4.65 -2.28
C ASP A 37 -19.15 -3.14 -2.37
N GLU A 38 -18.68 -2.50 -1.29
CA GLU A 38 -18.42 -1.06 -1.25
C GLU A 38 -16.94 -0.75 -1.46
N VAL A 39 -16.63 0.19 -2.35
CA VAL A 39 -15.27 0.72 -2.50
C VAL A 39 -14.98 1.68 -1.36
N VAL A 40 -14.07 1.29 -0.47
CA VAL A 40 -13.66 2.10 0.69
C VAL A 40 -12.43 2.96 0.41
N TYR A 41 -11.61 2.57 -0.56
CA TYR A 41 -10.44 3.33 -0.97
C TYR A 41 -10.10 3.08 -2.44
N GLU A 42 -9.70 4.12 -3.15
CA GLU A 42 -9.17 4.04 -4.50
C GLU A 42 -7.98 5.00 -4.61
N GLY A 43 -6.79 4.46 -4.91
CA GLY A 43 -5.57 5.25 -4.92
C GLY A 43 -4.32 4.37 -4.89
N LEU A 44 -3.20 4.96 -4.45
CA LEU A 44 -1.95 4.21 -4.33
C LEU A 44 -2.00 3.27 -3.13
N ILE A 45 -1.71 2.00 -3.37
CA ILE A 45 -1.61 0.97 -2.33
C ILE A 45 -0.24 0.33 -2.35
N ALA A 46 0.23 -0.12 -1.19
CA ALA A 46 1.41 -0.95 -1.03
C ALA A 46 1.07 -2.27 -0.36
N TYR A 47 1.53 -3.37 -0.93
CA TYR A 47 1.27 -4.71 -0.41
C TYR A 47 2.45 -5.65 -0.69
N SER A 48 2.62 -6.68 0.13
CA SER A 48 3.75 -7.62 0.02
C SER A 48 3.49 -8.78 -0.97
N GLY A 49 2.29 -8.86 -1.54
CA GLY A 49 1.85 -9.93 -2.42
C GLY A 49 1.44 -11.21 -1.70
N SER A 50 1.46 -11.21 -0.36
CA SER A 50 0.92 -12.31 0.45
C SER A 50 -0.52 -12.02 0.86
N GLU A 51 -1.37 -13.04 0.83
CA GLU A 51 -2.76 -12.98 1.26
C GLU A 51 -2.92 -12.93 2.79
N GLU A 52 -1.87 -13.29 3.53
CA GLU A 52 -1.85 -13.23 5.00
C GLU A 52 -1.46 -11.86 5.54
N HIS A 53 -0.96 -10.99 4.67
CA HIS A 53 -0.32 -9.73 4.99
C HIS A 53 -1.16 -8.53 4.56
N GLY A 54 -0.96 -7.40 5.23
CA GLY A 54 -1.79 -6.22 5.07
C GLY A 54 -1.63 -5.53 3.71
N VAL A 55 -2.58 -4.64 3.42
CA VAL A 55 -2.46 -3.64 2.36
C VAL A 55 -2.37 -2.28 3.04
N LEU A 56 -1.32 -1.52 2.74
CA LEU A 56 -1.15 -0.14 3.19
C LEU A 56 -1.71 0.82 2.13
N GLN A 57 -2.59 1.71 2.55
CA GLN A 57 -3.07 2.82 1.73
C GLN A 57 -2.05 3.96 1.79
N LEU A 58 -1.62 4.47 0.64
CA LEU A 58 -0.68 5.58 0.53
C LEU A 58 -1.47 6.88 0.30
N GLU A 59 -2.26 7.27 1.29
CA GLU A 59 -2.97 8.55 1.32
C GLU A 59 -2.02 9.73 1.57
N ASP A 60 -2.42 10.93 1.13
CA ASP A 60 -1.65 12.16 1.35
C ASP A 60 -1.82 12.71 2.77
#